data_AF-A0A0G3G4U1-F1
#
_entry.id   AF-A0A0G3G4U1-F1
#
_cell.length_a   1.000
_cell.length_b   1.000
_cell.length_c   1.000
_cell.angle_alpha   90.00
_cell.angle_beta   90.00
_cell.angle_gamma   90.00
#
_symmetry.space_group_name_H-M   'P 1'
#
loop_
_entity.id
_entity.type
_entity.pdbx_description
1 polymer ?
#
loop_
_entity_poly.entity_id
_entity_poly.type
_entity_poly.pdbx_seq_one_letter_code
_entity_poly.pdbx_strand_id
1 'polypeptide(L)'
;MSEHDVGMDTNLMMINNIISRWYSHRDADFKTRADELYPGSMMQKRGYCIQSNKYPAIGITVDYEIRDASIVRVKHGSSVQGCTR
;
A
#
# COMPACT_ATOMS: atom_id res chain seq x y z
N MET A 1 8.74 0.03 20.09
CA MET A 1 8.98 0.34 18.67
C MET A 1 10.21 1.21 18.62
N SER A 2 11.20 0.88 17.79
CA SER A 2 12.40 1.71 17.65
C SER A 2 12.07 2.97 16.83
N GLU A 3 12.84 4.06 16.97
CA GLU A 3 12.66 5.26 16.15
C GLU A 3 12.79 4.96 14.64
N HIS A 4 13.61 3.95 14.29
CA HIS A 4 13.73 3.43 12.94
C HIS A 4 12.42 2.80 12.40
N ASP A 5 11.65 2.13 13.25
CA ASP A 5 10.36 1.53 12.86
C ASP A 5 9.31 2.63 12.57
N VAL A 6 9.27 3.67 13.40
CA VAL A 6 8.34 4.81 13.22
C VAL A 6 8.66 5.59 11.94
N GLY A 7 9.95 5.78 11.64
CA GLY A 7 10.40 6.41 10.40
C GLY A 7 10.02 5.60 9.16
N MET A 8 10.17 4.29 9.20
CA MET A 8 9.79 3.40 8.10
C MET A 8 8.28 3.41 7.84
N ASP A 9 7.45 3.32 8.88
CA ASP A 9 5.99 3.35 8.75
C ASP A 9 5.50 4.67 8.14
N THR A 10 6.13 5.79 8.53
CA THR A 10 5.84 7.10 7.96
C THR A 10 6.21 7.16 6.48
N ASN A 11 7.37 6.63 6.11
CA ASN A 11 7.81 6.57 4.71
C ASN A 11 6.88 5.72 3.84
N LEU A 12 6.47 4.54 4.34
CA LEU A 12 5.48 3.69 3.67
C LEU A 12 4.15 4.44 3.46
N MET A 13 3.66 5.11 4.50
CA MET A 13 2.43 5.90 4.42
C MET A 13 2.52 7.02 3.38
N MET A 14 3.62 7.76 3.33
CA MET A 14 3.83 8.83 2.35
C MET A 14 3.86 8.27 0.92
N ILE A 15 4.58 7.17 0.70
CA ILE A 15 4.64 6.50 -0.61
C ILE A 15 3.26 5.98 -1.03
N ASN A 16 2.55 5.28 -0.14
CA ASN A 16 1.20 4.79 -0.38
C ASN A 16 0.25 5.93 -0.79
N ASN A 17 0.36 7.09 -0.14
CA ASN A 17 -0.42 8.28 -0.48
C ASN A 17 -0.09 8.88 -1.85
N ILE A 18 1.16 8.78 -2.29
CA ILE A 18 1.55 9.22 -3.64
C ILE A 18 1.00 8.26 -4.68
N ILE A 19 1.19 6.96 -4.47
CA ILE A 19 0.73 5.90 -5.38
C ILE A 19 -0.79 5.94 -5.53
N SER A 20 -1.53 6.07 -4.42
CA SER A 20 -3.00 6.01 -4.43
C SER A 20 -3.65 7.05 -5.34
N ARG A 21 -3.02 8.22 -5.48
CA ARG A 21 -3.48 9.31 -6.36
C ARG A 21 -3.40 8.95 -7.85
N TRP A 22 -2.62 7.94 -8.24
CA TRP A 22 -2.51 7.52 -9.64
C TRP A 22 -3.64 6.58 -10.06
N TYR A 23 -4.29 5.92 -9.09
CA TYR A 23 -5.26 4.87 -9.36
C TYR A 23 -6.72 5.29 -9.15
N SER A 24 -6.97 6.43 -8.51
CA SER A 24 -8.33 6.96 -8.35
C SER A 24 -8.34 8.45 -8.00
N HIS A 25 -9.54 8.97 -7.81
CA HIS A 25 -9.79 10.30 -7.30
C HIS A 25 -9.43 10.43 -5.82
N ARG A 26 -9.22 11.67 -5.36
CA ARG A 26 -8.84 11.97 -3.97
C ARG A 26 -9.88 11.52 -2.95
N ASP A 27 -11.14 11.40 -3.35
CA ASP A 27 -12.26 10.98 -2.49
C ASP A 27 -12.39 9.45 -2.36
N ALA A 28 -11.54 8.67 -3.04
CA ALA A 28 -11.51 7.21 -2.90
C ALA A 28 -11.01 6.75 -1.51
N ASP A 29 -10.40 7.65 -0.73
CA ASP A 29 -10.02 7.45 0.67
C ASP A 29 -9.31 6.11 0.91
N PHE A 30 -8.06 6.02 0.44
CA PHE A 30 -7.29 4.79 0.56
C PHE A 30 -6.65 4.64 1.93
N LYS A 31 -6.65 3.40 2.43
CA LYS A 31 -5.93 2.96 3.63
C LYS A 31 -4.43 2.92 3.37
N THR A 32 -3.74 4.01 3.69
CA THR A 32 -2.35 4.20 3.31
C THR A 32 -1.36 3.92 4.44
N ARG A 33 -1.82 3.74 5.69
CA ARG A 33 -0.92 3.44 6.81
C ARG A 33 -0.45 1.99 6.76
N ALA A 34 0.76 1.74 7.26
CA ALA A 34 1.39 0.42 7.21
C ALA A 34 0.56 -0.67 7.92
N ASP A 35 -0.10 -0.32 9.02
CA ASP A 35 -0.96 -1.19 9.83
C ASP A 35 -2.36 -1.42 9.23
N GLU A 36 -2.74 -0.62 8.22
CA GLU A 36 -4.03 -0.75 7.53
C GLU A 36 -3.91 -1.56 6.22
N LEU A 37 -2.69 -1.89 5.80
CA LEU A 37 -2.44 -2.63 4.58
C LEU A 37 -2.93 -4.07 4.71
N TYR A 38 -3.55 -4.54 3.63
CA TYR A 38 -3.98 -5.92 3.53
C TYR A 38 -2.81 -6.78 3.03
N PRO A 39 -2.75 -8.08 3.40
CA PRO A 39 -1.68 -8.97 2.96
C PRO A 39 -1.68 -9.25 1.44
N GLY A 40 -2.77 -8.93 0.73
CA GLY A 40 -2.76 -8.97 -0.74
C GLY A 40 -4.13 -8.75 -1.37
N SER A 41 -4.26 -9.19 -2.63
CA SER A 41 -5.53 -9.28 -3.37
C SER A 41 -5.62 -10.60 -4.11
N MET A 42 -6.73 -10.83 -4.81
CA MET A 42 -6.86 -11.97 -5.72
C MET A 42 -5.68 -12.01 -6.71
N MET A 43 -5.09 -13.19 -6.89
CA MET A 43 -3.95 -13.46 -7.79
C MET A 43 -2.62 -12.78 -7.43
N GLN A 44 -2.55 -11.97 -6.37
CA GLN A 44 -1.31 -11.36 -5.93
C GLN A 44 -0.41 -12.42 -5.25
N LYS A 45 0.83 -12.55 -5.71
CA LYS A 45 1.78 -13.53 -5.17
C LYS A 45 2.63 -13.03 -4.01
N ARG A 46 2.84 -11.71 -3.94
CA ARG A 46 3.74 -11.06 -2.97
C ARG A 46 3.34 -9.60 -2.77
N GLY A 47 3.67 -9.06 -1.59
CA GLY A 47 3.52 -7.66 -1.24
C GLY A 47 2.31 -7.45 -0.35
N TYR A 48 1.72 -6.26 -0.47
CA TYR A 48 0.54 -5.83 0.26
C TYR A 48 -0.49 -5.24 -0.71
N CYS A 49 -1.67 -4.93 -0.19
CA CYS A 49 -2.74 -4.28 -0.94
C CYS A 49 -3.32 -3.09 -0.16
N ILE A 50 -3.38 -1.94 -0.83
CA ILE A 50 -3.99 -0.69 -0.36
C ILE A 50 -5.48 -0.73 -0.75
N GLN A 51 -6.37 -0.75 0.23
CA GLN A 51 -7.81 -0.82 0.00
C GLN A 51 -8.43 0.58 -0.01
N SER A 52 -9.33 0.86 -0.95
CA SER A 52 -10.22 2.03 -0.87
C SER A 52 -11.29 1.83 0.19
N ASN A 53 -11.48 2.81 1.08
CA ASN A 53 -12.58 2.81 2.05
C ASN A 53 -13.95 3.03 1.39
N LYS A 54 -13.98 3.75 0.27
CA LYS A 54 -15.21 4.12 -0.44
C LYS A 54 -15.64 3.08 -1.46
N TYR A 55 -14.70 2.42 -2.11
CA TYR A 55 -14.94 1.51 -3.23
C TYR A 55 -14.40 0.10 -2.92
N PRO A 56 -15.26 -0.83 -2.45
CA PRO A 56 -14.81 -2.16 -2.03
C PRO A 56 -14.10 -2.98 -3.11
N ALA A 57 -14.43 -2.75 -4.39
CA ALA A 57 -13.83 -3.45 -5.51
C ALA A 57 -12.49 -2.85 -5.98
N ILE A 58 -12.04 -1.73 -5.41
CA ILE A 58 -10.82 -1.02 -5.82
C ILE A 58 -9.73 -1.24 -4.78
N GLY A 59 -8.62 -1.80 -5.22
CA GLY A 59 -7.39 -1.90 -4.45
C GLY A 59 -6.16 -1.63 -5.32
N ILE A 60 -5.02 -1.46 -4.65
CA ILE A 60 -3.73 -1.24 -5.29
C ILE A 60 -2.73 -2.20 -4.67
N THR A 61 -2.18 -3.09 -5.48
CA THR A 61 -1.09 -3.97 -5.06
C THR A 61 0.20 -3.16 -4.94
N VAL A 62 0.98 -3.39 -3.88
CA VAL A 62 2.28 -2.76 -3.66
C VAL A 62 3.30 -3.77 -3.15
N ASP A 63 4.54 -3.69 -3.61
CA ASP A 63 5.66 -4.51 -3.14
C ASP A 63 6.88 -3.62 -2.92
N TYR A 64 7.39 -3.67 -1.69
CA TYR A 64 8.49 -2.84 -1.20
C TYR A 64 9.80 -3.62 -1.22
N GLU A 65 10.82 -3.05 -1.84
CA GLU A 65 12.20 -3.53 -1.72
C GLU A 65 12.93 -2.67 -0.69
N ILE A 66 13.27 -3.26 0.44
CA ILE A 66 13.96 -2.59 1.54
C ILE A 66 15.41 -3.11 1.60
N ARG A 67 16.38 -2.20 1.66
CA ARG A 67 17.81 -2.49 1.85
C ARG A 67 18.37 -1.52 2.87
N ASP A 68 19.09 -2.02 3.86
CA ASP A 68 19.73 -1.20 4.91
C ASP A 68 18.77 -0.17 5.53
N ALA A 69 17.58 -0.64 5.94
CA ALA A 69 16.50 0.19 6.50
C ALA A 69 15.97 1.32 5.58
N SER A 70 16.23 1.24 4.27
CA SER A 70 15.77 2.21 3.27
C SER A 70 14.91 1.54 2.21
N ILE A 71 13.80 2.18 1.83
CA ILE A 71 12.97 1.74 0.70
C ILE A 71 13.69 2.16 -0.59
N VAL A 72 14.20 1.20 -1.34
CA VAL A 72 14.98 1.47 -2.56
C VAL A 72 14.16 1.31 -3.83
N ARG A 73 13.04 0.58 -3.77
CA ARG A 73 12.14 0.37 -4.90
C ARG A 73 10.74 0.03 -4.40
N VAL A 74 9.76 0.50 -5.17
CA VAL A 74 8.35 0.15 -4.97
C VAL A 74 7.77 -0.27 -6.31
N LYS A 75 7.15 -1.45 -6.34
CA LYS A 75 6.35 -1.91 -7.48
C LYS A 75 4.89 -1.77 -7.10
N HIS A 76 4.06 -1.24 -7.99
CA HIS A 76 2.65 -1.08 -7.74
C HIS A 76 1.80 -1.37 -8.99
N GLY A 77 0.53 -1.73 -8.77
CA GLY A 77 -0.39 -2.12 -9.83
C GLY A 77 -1.83 -2.14 -9.34
N SER A 78 -2.80 -2.02 -10.26
CA SER A 78 -4.21 -2.23 -9.91
C SER A 78 -4.41 -3.66 -9.43
N SER A 79 -5.17 -3.84 -8.35
CA SER A 79 -5.54 -5.18 -7.91
C SER A 79 -6.60 -5.80 -8.81
N VAL A 80 -6.61 -7.13 -8.87
CA VAL A 80 -7.76 -7.88 -9.38
C VAL A 80 -8.75 -8.00 -8.22
N GLN A 81 -9.85 -7.25 -8.29
CA GLN A 81 -10.82 -7.06 -7.20
C GLN A 81 -10.25 -6.32 -5.97
N GLY A 82 -11.06 -6.16 -4.92
CA GLY A 82 -10.62 -5.58 -3.65
C GLY A 82 -9.52 -6.40 -2.96
N CYS A 83 -8.89 -5.80 -1.96
CA CYS A 83 -7.89 -6.45 -1.15
C CYS A 83 -8.48 -7.57 -0.27
N THR A 84 -7.70 -8.61 -0.02
CA THR A 84 -8.07 -9.79 0.76
C THR A 84 -7.22 -9.89 2.02
N ARG A 85 -7.83 -10.36 3.10
CA ARG A 85 -7.12 -10.72 4.34
C ARG A 85 -6.48 -12.09 4.22
#